data_AF-A0AAE1JF20-F1
#
_entry.id   AF-A0AAE1JF20-F1
#
_cell.length_a   1.000
_cell.length_b   1.000
_cell.length_c   1.000
_cell.angle_alpha   90.00
_cell.angle_beta   90.00
_cell.angle_gamma   90.00
#
_symmetry.space_group_name_H-M   'P 1'
#
loop_
_entity.id
_entity.type
_entity.pdbx_description
1 polymer ?
#
loop_
_entity_poly.entity_id
_entity_poly.type
_entity_poly.pdbx_seq_one_letter_code
_entity_poly.pdbx_strand_id
1 'polypeptide(L)'
;MMDWATGEYWASKSQKNVCDRYQLAQKTPCYLDFEIMEDGRPHDTPYVGCPTIGPFEDFGKASSLGIRIVWKADGKWLSIPIHALNWAGAIGRGIINNDRNLALSAWFKAMTTIQIFERIIYTGPLNGFNKVAYFATANIVELVHSHLDQSMSWIPTKSQTLAAPRLVDFEENCRLMYQQYLTWPTLVNPIQPPPVESDFWKGQSFNHTDANLQAPTIKCDFCEYTQRGGQNAWSKCERDTTIEDYHVCKWCSMLNRPCTFTSPSDSIRLWGRGPPFLRGMRGERTDSSLAPARYPTGPFRFLAFYDIAPRDAVETDAPIEGLEPLLTLDSCDDNDVNVDLEGAEADVEEEEE
;
A
#
# COMPACT_ATOMS: atom_id res chain seq x y z
N MET A 1 -14.94 -10.57 12.47
CA MET A 1 -14.87 -11.38 11.24
C MET A 1 -14.84 -10.38 10.08
N MET A 2 -13.83 -10.38 9.20
CA MET A 2 -13.84 -9.48 8.03
C MET A 2 -14.60 -10.15 6.90
N ASP A 3 -15.69 -9.53 6.45
CA ASP A 3 -16.54 -10.08 5.42
C ASP A 3 -15.94 -9.88 4.02
N TRP A 4 -15.78 -10.99 3.31
CA TRP A 4 -15.30 -11.03 1.93
C TRP A 4 -16.40 -10.75 0.89
N ALA A 5 -17.64 -10.49 1.30
CA ALA A 5 -18.65 -9.80 0.49
C ALA A 5 -18.14 -8.46 -0.11
N THR A 6 -17.12 -7.85 0.50
CA THR A 6 -16.43 -6.70 -0.11
C THR A 6 -15.67 -7.02 -1.40
N GLY A 7 -15.38 -8.29 -1.72
CA GLY A 7 -14.71 -8.69 -2.97
C GLY A 7 -15.49 -8.26 -4.21
N GLU A 8 -16.79 -8.50 -4.22
CA GLU A 8 -17.70 -8.11 -5.31
C GLU A 8 -17.79 -6.59 -5.46
N TYR A 9 -17.83 -5.85 -4.34
CA TYR A 9 -17.82 -4.38 -4.35
C TYR A 9 -16.51 -3.80 -4.91
N TRP A 10 -15.37 -4.42 -4.63
CA TRP A 10 -14.07 -3.98 -5.14
C TRP A 10 -13.85 -4.38 -6.61
N ALA A 11 -14.31 -5.56 -7.02
CA ALA A 11 -14.30 -6.00 -8.41
C ALA A 11 -15.20 -5.11 -9.28
N SER A 12 -16.50 -5.02 -8.96
CA SER A 12 -17.49 -4.23 -9.71
C SER A 12 -17.10 -2.75 -9.85
N LYS A 13 -16.60 -2.11 -8.78
CA LYS A 13 -16.17 -0.71 -8.82
C LYS A 13 -14.91 -0.51 -9.66
N SER A 14 -13.98 -1.45 -9.64
CA SER A 14 -12.75 -1.37 -10.44
C SER A 14 -13.03 -1.66 -11.91
N GLN A 15 -13.82 -2.71 -12.19
CA GLN A 15 -14.32 -3.06 -13.52
C GLN A 15 -15.12 -1.90 -14.13
N LYS A 16 -16.06 -1.29 -13.38
CA LYS A 16 -16.80 -0.12 -13.85
C LYS A 16 -15.87 1.04 -14.25
N ASN A 17 -14.88 1.38 -13.42
CA ASN A 17 -13.90 2.41 -13.76
C ASN A 17 -13.07 2.06 -15.01
N VAL A 18 -12.80 0.77 -15.28
CA VAL A 18 -12.12 0.31 -16.49
C VAL A 18 -13.04 0.40 -17.70
N CYS A 19 -14.28 -0.08 -17.61
CA CYS A 19 -15.27 0.00 -18.69
C CYS A 19 -15.60 1.46 -19.05
N ASP A 20 -15.82 2.32 -18.05
CA ASP A 20 -16.10 3.75 -18.24
C ASP A 20 -14.88 4.49 -18.84
N ARG A 21 -13.63 4.14 -18.46
CA ARG A 21 -12.40 4.76 -19.00
C ARG A 21 -12.08 4.32 -20.43
N TYR A 22 -12.25 3.03 -20.74
CA TYR A 22 -11.86 2.42 -22.02
C TYR A 22 -13.05 2.16 -22.96
N GLN A 23 -14.24 2.67 -22.62
CA GLN A 23 -15.49 2.56 -23.40
C GLN A 23 -15.87 1.10 -23.73
N LEU A 24 -15.52 0.18 -22.83
CA LEU A 24 -15.86 -1.24 -22.99
C LEU A 24 -17.36 -1.44 -22.83
N ALA A 25 -17.91 -2.44 -23.52
CA ALA A 25 -19.26 -2.90 -23.23
C ALA A 25 -19.35 -3.34 -21.76
N GLN A 26 -20.47 -3.03 -21.09
CA GLN A 26 -20.68 -3.38 -19.67
C GLN A 26 -20.59 -4.89 -19.37
N LYS A 27 -20.62 -5.74 -20.41
CA LYS A 27 -20.49 -7.21 -20.33
C LYS A 27 -19.14 -7.75 -20.82
N THR A 28 -18.12 -6.93 -21.03
CA THR A 28 -16.77 -7.41 -21.38
C THR A 28 -16.19 -8.25 -20.23
N PRO A 29 -15.86 -9.54 -20.44
CA PRO A 29 -15.25 -10.37 -19.41
C PRO A 29 -13.89 -9.81 -19.00
N CYS A 30 -13.66 -9.74 -17.69
CA CYS A 30 -12.45 -9.20 -17.09
C CYS A 30 -11.92 -10.21 -16.06
N TYR A 31 -10.64 -10.53 -16.16
CA TYR A 31 -9.93 -11.39 -15.21
C TYR A 31 -9.20 -10.52 -14.18
N LEU A 32 -9.13 -10.99 -12.93
CA LEU A 32 -8.21 -10.48 -11.93
C LEU A 32 -6.98 -11.38 -11.91
N ASP A 33 -5.84 -10.78 -12.20
CA ASP A 33 -4.54 -11.45 -12.27
C ASP A 33 -3.66 -10.96 -11.10
N PHE A 34 -2.98 -11.89 -10.44
CA PHE A 34 -2.31 -11.72 -9.16
C PHE A 34 -0.88 -12.24 -9.24
N GLU A 35 0.09 -11.34 -9.15
CA GLU A 35 1.51 -11.65 -9.28
C GLU A 35 2.16 -11.55 -7.89
N ILE A 36 2.84 -12.60 -7.42
CA ILE A 36 3.53 -12.62 -6.13
C ILE A 36 4.99 -12.98 -6.36
N MET A 37 5.93 -12.09 -6.02
CA MET A 37 7.36 -12.35 -6.19
C MET A 37 7.85 -13.39 -5.15
N GLU A 38 8.25 -14.57 -5.61
CA GLU A 38 8.76 -15.67 -4.76
C GLU A 38 10.02 -15.27 -3.96
N ASP A 39 10.87 -14.41 -4.52
CA ASP A 39 12.09 -13.92 -3.87
C ASP A 39 11.83 -12.81 -2.82
N GLY A 40 10.55 -12.51 -2.55
CA GLY A 40 10.10 -11.50 -1.59
C GLY A 40 10.38 -10.06 -2.01
N ARG A 41 10.93 -9.82 -3.21
CA ARG A 41 11.20 -8.45 -3.67
C ARG A 41 9.90 -7.69 -3.97
N PRO A 42 9.93 -6.34 -3.88
CA PRO A 42 8.86 -5.51 -4.41
C PRO A 42 8.60 -5.80 -5.89
N HIS A 43 7.33 -5.93 -6.26
CA HIS A 43 6.88 -6.07 -7.64
C HIS A 43 7.21 -4.80 -8.45
N ASP A 44 7.17 -4.90 -9.79
CA ASP A 44 7.36 -3.72 -10.66
C ASP A 44 6.11 -2.80 -10.67
N THR A 45 4.94 -3.35 -10.31
CA THR A 45 3.69 -2.61 -10.03
C THR A 45 2.96 -3.18 -8.80
N PRO A 46 3.44 -2.99 -7.56
CA PRO A 46 2.74 -3.37 -6.33
C PRO A 46 1.32 -2.81 -6.21
N TYR A 47 0.43 -3.63 -5.68
CA TYR A 47 -0.88 -3.21 -5.19
C TYR A 47 -0.76 -2.27 -3.98
N VAL A 48 0.23 -2.50 -3.11
CA VAL A 48 0.60 -1.60 -2.00
C VAL A 48 2.12 -1.41 -1.98
N GLY A 49 2.63 -0.32 -2.57
CA GLY A 49 4.01 0.07 -2.37
C GLY A 49 4.22 0.58 -0.94
N CYS A 50 4.95 -0.16 -0.11
CA CYS A 50 5.15 0.13 1.32
C CYS A 50 6.65 0.27 1.68
N PRO A 51 6.95 0.89 2.84
CA PRO A 51 8.31 0.87 3.38
C PRO A 51 8.84 -0.55 3.58
N THR A 52 10.15 -0.77 3.44
CA THR A 52 10.78 -2.05 3.83
C THR A 52 10.78 -2.26 5.35
N ILE A 53 10.80 -1.17 6.13
CA ILE A 53 10.91 -1.17 7.59
C ILE A 53 9.67 -0.51 8.19
N GLY A 54 8.99 -1.22 9.09
CA GLY A 54 7.74 -0.82 9.74
C GLY A 54 7.39 -1.70 10.95
N PRO A 55 6.14 -1.73 11.42
CA PRO A 55 5.78 -2.33 12.72
C PRO A 55 5.83 -3.87 12.78
N PHE A 56 6.09 -4.54 11.66
CA PHE A 56 6.20 -5.99 11.55
C PHE A 56 7.53 -6.39 10.92
N GLU A 57 8.00 -7.61 11.20
CA GLU A 57 9.08 -8.20 10.42
C GLU A 57 8.62 -8.42 8.97
N ASP A 58 9.56 -8.31 8.03
CA ASP A 58 9.32 -8.32 6.59
C ASP A 58 8.15 -7.41 6.14
N PHE A 59 8.01 -6.23 6.74
CA PHE A 59 6.96 -5.24 6.40
C PHE A 59 6.90 -4.91 4.90
N GLY A 60 8.04 -5.00 4.21
CA GLY A 60 8.14 -4.88 2.75
C GLY A 60 7.41 -5.96 1.93
N LYS A 61 7.07 -7.14 2.48
CA LYS A 61 6.46 -8.25 1.72
C LYS A 61 5.12 -7.86 1.09
N ALA A 62 4.35 -6.92 1.65
CA ALA A 62 3.14 -6.42 1.00
C ALA A 62 3.40 -5.74 -0.37
N SER A 63 4.63 -5.31 -0.66
CA SER A 63 5.04 -4.82 -1.98
C SER A 63 5.34 -5.95 -2.99
N SER A 64 5.47 -7.22 -2.59
CA SER A 64 5.71 -8.32 -3.54
C SER A 64 4.47 -8.73 -4.34
N LEU A 65 3.28 -8.26 -3.92
CA LEU A 65 1.99 -8.49 -4.57
C LEU A 65 1.68 -7.41 -5.63
N GLY A 66 1.71 -7.80 -6.90
CA GLY A 66 1.01 -7.14 -7.99
C GLY A 66 -0.43 -7.62 -8.14
N ILE A 67 -1.33 -6.74 -8.57
CA ILE A 67 -2.67 -7.12 -9.02
C ILE A 67 -2.98 -6.31 -10.29
N ARG A 68 -3.55 -6.93 -11.33
CA ARG A 68 -4.01 -6.25 -12.55
C ARG A 68 -5.37 -6.76 -13.01
N ILE A 69 -6.12 -5.90 -13.70
CA ILE A 69 -7.30 -6.31 -14.48
C ILE A 69 -6.82 -6.64 -15.88
N VAL A 70 -7.24 -7.79 -16.43
CA VAL A 70 -6.92 -8.24 -17.79
C VAL A 70 -8.22 -8.46 -18.58
N TRP A 71 -8.32 -7.93 -19.79
CA TRP A 71 -9.53 -8.05 -20.63
C TRP A 71 -9.19 -8.12 -22.12
N LYS A 72 -10.14 -8.58 -22.94
CA LYS A 72 -9.99 -8.68 -24.41
C LYS A 72 -10.72 -7.51 -25.07
N ALA A 73 -10.04 -6.76 -25.94
CA ALA A 73 -10.60 -5.64 -26.71
C ALA A 73 -9.94 -5.59 -28.11
N ASP A 74 -10.74 -5.39 -29.17
CA ASP A 74 -10.30 -5.34 -30.57
C ASP A 74 -9.36 -6.51 -30.98
N GLY A 75 -9.60 -7.70 -30.40
CA GLY A 75 -8.81 -8.91 -30.62
C GLY A 75 -7.52 -9.02 -29.79
N LYS A 76 -7.08 -7.93 -29.14
CA LYS A 76 -5.92 -7.89 -28.24
C LYS A 76 -6.32 -8.20 -26.80
N TRP A 77 -5.38 -8.75 -26.03
CA TRP A 77 -5.47 -8.75 -24.57
C TRP A 77 -4.79 -7.50 -24.02
N LEU A 78 -5.46 -6.81 -23.11
CA LEU A 78 -5.02 -5.58 -22.47
C LEU A 78 -5.02 -5.75 -20.94
N SER A 79 -4.09 -5.09 -20.25
CA SER A 79 -4.10 -5.04 -18.78
C SER A 79 -3.82 -3.66 -18.20
N ILE A 80 -4.29 -3.45 -16.96
CA ILE A 80 -3.97 -2.27 -16.15
C ILE A 80 -3.76 -2.68 -14.68
N PRO A 81 -2.69 -2.20 -14.00
CA PRO A 81 -2.47 -2.49 -12.59
C PRO A 81 -3.53 -1.84 -11.69
N ILE A 82 -3.92 -2.57 -10.63
CA ILE A 82 -4.73 -2.08 -9.53
C ILE A 82 -3.79 -1.64 -8.40
N HIS A 83 -4.07 -0.49 -7.77
CA HIS A 83 -3.37 -0.04 -6.57
C HIS A 83 -4.38 0.26 -5.46
N ALA A 84 -4.02 -0.03 -4.21
CA ALA A 84 -4.86 0.25 -3.05
C ALA A 84 -5.11 1.76 -2.92
N LEU A 85 -6.35 2.20 -3.08
CA LEU A 85 -6.68 3.62 -3.01
C LEU A 85 -6.74 4.11 -1.54
N ASN A 86 -6.34 5.37 -1.34
CA ASN A 86 -6.52 6.11 -0.08
C ASN A 86 -5.77 5.55 1.15
N TRP A 87 -4.67 4.82 0.96
CA TRP A 87 -3.80 4.33 2.06
C TRP A 87 -3.36 5.47 2.99
N ALA A 88 -2.94 6.63 2.45
CA ALA A 88 -2.55 7.79 3.26
C ALA A 88 -3.70 8.35 4.12
N GLY A 89 -4.94 8.28 3.64
CA GLY A 89 -6.12 8.66 4.42
C GLY A 89 -6.49 7.63 5.49
N ALA A 90 -6.19 6.34 5.26
CA ALA A 90 -6.34 5.30 6.28
C ALA A 90 -5.32 5.48 7.41
N ILE A 91 -4.04 5.73 7.08
CA ILE A 91 -2.98 6.09 8.05
C ILE A 91 -3.39 7.34 8.84
N GLY A 92 -3.86 8.40 8.17
CA GLY A 92 -4.34 9.61 8.85
C GLY A 92 -5.45 9.33 9.87
N ARG A 93 -6.49 8.57 9.50
CA ARG A 93 -7.57 8.18 10.43
C ARG A 93 -7.08 7.29 11.56
N GLY A 94 -6.16 6.36 11.29
CA GLY A 94 -5.54 5.53 12.32
C GLY A 94 -4.76 6.36 13.35
N ILE A 95 -4.01 7.38 12.92
CA ILE A 95 -3.31 8.31 13.83
C ILE A 95 -4.30 9.09 14.71
N ILE A 96 -5.40 9.57 14.13
CA ILE A 96 -6.44 10.33 14.87
C ILE A 96 -7.13 9.45 15.92
N ASN A 97 -7.44 8.20 15.56
CA ASN A 97 -8.17 7.26 16.41
C ASN A 97 -7.27 6.41 17.32
N ASN A 98 -5.94 6.58 17.24
CA ASN A 98 -4.91 5.68 17.79
C ASN A 98 -5.09 4.19 17.36
N ASP A 99 -5.60 3.97 16.15
CA ASP A 99 -5.90 2.65 15.59
C ASP A 99 -4.87 2.26 14.51
N ARG A 100 -3.94 1.38 14.90
CA ARG A 100 -2.92 0.80 14.02
C ARG A 100 -3.50 -0.11 12.94
N ASN A 101 -4.60 -0.80 13.21
CA ASN A 101 -5.22 -1.72 12.25
C ASN A 101 -5.93 -0.95 11.13
N LEU A 102 -6.58 0.18 11.46
CA LEU A 102 -7.07 1.13 10.47
C LEU A 102 -5.93 1.76 9.67
N ALA A 103 -4.84 2.18 10.32
CA ALA A 103 -3.67 2.73 9.64
C ALA A 103 -3.05 1.76 8.63
N LEU A 104 -2.92 0.49 9.01
CA LEU A 104 -2.32 -0.58 8.21
C LEU A 104 -3.32 -1.36 7.35
N SER A 105 -4.58 -0.93 7.28
CA SER A 105 -5.67 -1.68 6.62
C SER A 105 -5.39 -2.07 5.16
N ALA A 106 -4.65 -1.25 4.40
CA ALA A 106 -4.20 -1.60 3.04
C ALA A 106 -3.12 -2.70 3.04
N TRP A 107 -2.15 -2.61 3.96
CA TRP A 107 -1.07 -3.59 4.13
C TRP A 107 -1.61 -4.95 4.61
N PHE A 108 -2.50 -4.95 5.60
CA PHE A 108 -3.18 -6.18 6.04
C PHE A 108 -3.97 -6.85 4.91
N LYS A 109 -4.62 -6.08 4.03
CA LYS A 109 -5.30 -6.65 2.85
C LYS A 109 -4.33 -7.30 1.86
N ALA A 110 -3.21 -6.66 1.56
CA ALA A 110 -2.17 -7.24 0.69
C ALA A 110 -1.62 -8.53 1.30
N MET A 111 -1.24 -8.52 2.59
CA MET A 111 -0.73 -9.70 3.27
C MET A 111 -1.78 -10.82 3.42
N THR A 112 -3.08 -10.49 3.58
CA THR A 112 -4.16 -11.50 3.58
C THR A 112 -4.37 -12.11 2.19
N THR A 113 -4.20 -11.31 1.12
CA THR A 113 -4.26 -11.81 -0.26
C THR A 113 -3.13 -12.80 -0.52
N ILE A 114 -1.90 -12.45 -0.10
CA ILE A 114 -0.73 -13.34 -0.11
C ILE A 114 -1.03 -14.61 0.71
N GLN A 115 -1.55 -14.48 1.94
CA GLN A 115 -1.90 -15.62 2.80
C GLN A 115 -2.86 -16.62 2.11
N ILE A 116 -3.83 -16.11 1.35
CA ILE A 116 -4.81 -16.93 0.62
C ILE A 116 -4.12 -17.71 -0.50
N PHE A 117 -3.41 -17.03 -1.42
CA PHE A 117 -2.78 -17.67 -2.57
C PHE A 117 -1.60 -18.59 -2.19
N GLU A 118 -0.75 -18.17 -1.25
CA GLU A 118 0.33 -19.00 -0.69
C GLU A 118 -0.19 -20.09 0.28
N ARG A 119 -1.51 -20.18 0.49
CA ARG A 119 -2.22 -21.10 1.42
C ARG A 119 -1.59 -21.19 2.82
N ILE A 120 -1.23 -20.04 3.40
CA ILE A 120 -0.57 -19.97 4.70
C ILE A 120 -1.56 -20.11 5.86
N ILE A 121 -1.29 -21.10 6.70
CA ILE A 121 -1.83 -21.23 8.05
C ILE A 121 -0.86 -20.55 9.02
N TYR A 122 -1.28 -19.42 9.59
CA TYR A 122 -0.48 -18.67 10.56
C TYR A 122 -0.56 -19.28 11.97
N THR A 123 0.54 -19.18 12.70
CA THR A 123 0.74 -19.73 14.05
C THR A 123 1.47 -18.74 14.96
N GLY A 124 1.46 -19.02 16.27
CA GLY A 124 2.01 -18.09 17.27
C GLY A 124 1.10 -16.89 17.55
N PRO A 125 1.63 -15.80 18.12
CA PRO A 125 0.87 -14.57 18.37
C PRO A 125 0.41 -13.94 17.05
N LEU A 126 -0.89 -13.95 16.78
CA LEU A 126 -1.42 -13.57 15.47
C LEU A 126 -1.34 -12.07 15.15
N ASN A 127 -1.13 -11.19 16.13
CA ASN A 127 -0.86 -9.75 15.95
C ASN A 127 -1.83 -8.98 15.01
N GLY A 128 -3.07 -9.44 14.85
CA GLY A 128 -4.09 -8.88 13.95
C GLY A 128 -4.36 -9.70 12.68
N PHE A 129 -3.54 -10.71 12.38
CA PHE A 129 -3.74 -11.64 11.27
C PHE A 129 -4.83 -12.67 11.55
N ASN A 130 -5.43 -13.20 10.47
CA ASN A 130 -6.30 -14.38 10.55
C ASN A 130 -5.45 -15.65 10.61
N LYS A 131 -5.80 -16.63 11.46
CA LYS A 131 -5.09 -17.92 11.53
C LYS A 131 -5.11 -18.65 10.17
N VAL A 132 -6.23 -18.57 9.46
CA VAL A 132 -6.43 -19.08 8.11
C VAL A 132 -7.25 -18.04 7.35
N ALA A 133 -6.90 -17.79 6.09
CA ALA A 133 -7.70 -17.03 5.15
C ALA A 133 -7.98 -17.89 3.91
N TYR A 134 -9.17 -17.77 3.33
CA TYR A 134 -9.63 -18.58 2.20
C TYR A 134 -10.74 -17.84 1.44
N PHE A 135 -10.93 -18.18 0.16
CA PHE A 135 -12.13 -17.80 -0.59
C PHE A 135 -13.29 -18.72 -0.17
N ALA A 136 -14.48 -18.16 0.08
CA ALA A 136 -15.62 -18.94 0.56
C ALA A 136 -16.12 -20.01 -0.45
N THR A 137 -15.94 -19.77 -1.74
CA THR A 137 -16.52 -20.57 -2.84
C THR A 137 -15.49 -21.07 -3.88
N ALA A 138 -14.23 -20.62 -3.81
CA ALA A 138 -13.22 -20.91 -4.82
C ALA A 138 -12.08 -21.81 -4.29
N ASN A 139 -11.72 -22.82 -5.09
CA ASN A 139 -10.57 -23.69 -4.83
C ASN A 139 -9.31 -23.13 -5.50
N ILE A 140 -8.17 -23.20 -4.82
CA ILE A 140 -6.88 -22.73 -5.33
C ILE A 140 -6.09 -23.93 -5.86
N VAL A 141 -5.81 -23.93 -7.16
CA VAL A 141 -5.11 -24.99 -7.88
C VAL A 141 -3.83 -24.47 -8.54
N GLU A 142 -2.85 -25.35 -8.62
CA GLU A 142 -1.49 -25.12 -9.11
C GLU A 142 -1.31 -25.88 -10.44
N LEU A 143 -0.80 -25.23 -11.48
CA LEU A 143 -0.52 -25.86 -12.77
C LEU A 143 0.86 -26.51 -12.75
N VAL A 144 0.92 -27.81 -12.45
CA VAL A 144 2.17 -28.57 -12.43
C VAL A 144 2.46 -29.16 -13.80
N HIS A 145 3.63 -28.81 -14.34
CA HIS A 145 4.19 -29.33 -15.58
C HIS A 145 5.20 -30.45 -15.26
N SER A 146 4.86 -31.71 -15.58
CA SER A 146 5.86 -32.79 -15.57
C SER A 146 6.67 -32.74 -16.85
N HIS A 147 7.91 -32.24 -16.76
CA HIS A 147 8.84 -32.24 -17.88
C HIS A 147 9.27 -33.64 -18.34
N LEU A 148 9.13 -34.67 -17.48
CA LEU A 148 9.43 -36.06 -17.82
C LEU A 148 8.30 -36.69 -18.65
N ASP A 149 7.06 -36.47 -18.25
CA ASP A 149 5.87 -37.04 -18.91
C ASP A 149 5.31 -36.12 -20.02
N GLN A 150 5.93 -34.94 -20.22
CA GLN A 150 5.47 -33.86 -21.10
C GLN A 150 4.00 -33.50 -20.89
N SER A 151 3.55 -33.52 -19.63
CA SER A 151 2.15 -33.33 -19.26
C SER A 151 1.98 -32.12 -18.32
N MET A 152 0.78 -31.53 -18.36
CA MET A 152 0.36 -30.46 -17.46
C MET A 152 -0.89 -30.91 -16.71
N SER A 153 -0.96 -30.60 -15.41
CA SER A 153 -2.11 -30.95 -14.57
C SER A 153 -2.38 -29.89 -13.51
N TRP A 154 -3.67 -29.61 -13.27
CA TRP A 154 -4.11 -28.76 -12.17
C TRP A 154 -4.22 -29.62 -10.91
N ILE A 155 -3.39 -29.35 -9.90
CA ILE A 155 -3.44 -30.02 -8.60
C ILE A 155 -3.89 -29.05 -7.50
N PRO A 156 -4.51 -29.52 -6.40
CA PRO A 156 -4.77 -28.66 -5.25
C PRO A 156 -3.45 -28.15 -4.64
N THR A 157 -3.26 -26.84 -4.63
CA THR A 157 -2.08 -26.18 -4.03
C THR A 157 -1.92 -26.62 -2.57
N LYS A 158 -0.71 -26.91 -2.10
CA LYS A 158 -0.49 -27.41 -0.73
C LYS A 158 -0.55 -26.27 0.29
N SER A 159 -1.23 -26.49 1.41
CA SER A 159 -1.15 -25.56 2.55
C SER A 159 0.21 -25.64 3.24
N GLN A 160 0.71 -24.50 3.71
CA GLN A 160 1.93 -24.40 4.51
C GLN A 160 1.65 -23.75 5.87
N THR A 161 2.48 -24.07 6.86
CA THR A 161 2.33 -23.57 8.24
C THR A 161 3.50 -22.66 8.58
N LEU A 162 3.23 -21.38 8.84
CA LEU A 162 4.24 -20.36 9.15
C LEU A 162 3.90 -19.64 10.46
N ALA A 163 4.87 -18.93 11.03
CA ALA A 163 4.59 -17.96 12.08
C ALA A 163 3.82 -16.77 11.49
N ALA A 164 2.89 -16.18 12.25
CA ALA A 164 2.38 -14.85 11.93
C ALA A 164 3.52 -13.81 12.07
N PRO A 165 3.60 -12.79 11.19
CA PRO A 165 4.62 -11.75 11.31
C PRO A 165 4.69 -11.15 12.71
N ARG A 166 5.85 -11.27 13.35
CA ARG A 166 6.15 -10.70 14.66
C ARG A 166 6.10 -9.17 14.61
N LEU A 167 5.64 -8.55 15.69
CA LEU A 167 5.86 -7.13 15.92
C LEU A 167 7.34 -6.86 16.21
N VAL A 168 7.95 -5.98 15.41
CA VAL A 168 9.33 -5.53 15.61
C VAL A 168 9.34 -4.40 16.65
N ASP A 169 10.40 -4.27 17.45
CA ASP A 169 10.55 -3.16 18.39
C ASP A 169 11.16 -1.90 17.72
N PHE A 170 11.06 -0.76 18.39
CA PHE A 170 11.48 0.52 17.80
C PHE A 170 13.01 0.62 17.63
N GLU A 171 13.80 -0.07 18.47
CA GLU A 171 15.27 -0.04 18.42
C GLU A 171 15.81 -0.92 17.28
N GLU A 172 15.23 -2.11 17.08
CA GLU A 172 15.49 -2.97 15.92
C GLU A 172 15.17 -2.22 14.61
N ASN A 173 14.04 -1.53 14.53
CA ASN A 173 13.70 -0.70 13.37
C ASN A 173 14.65 0.50 13.21
N CYS A 174 15.13 1.12 14.30
CA CYS A 174 16.16 2.15 14.22
C CYS A 174 17.48 1.59 13.68
N ARG A 175 17.95 0.45 14.21
CA ARG A 175 19.17 -0.24 13.77
C ARG A 175 19.10 -0.59 12.29
N LEU A 176 17.98 -1.14 11.82
CA LEU A 176 17.78 -1.47 10.40
C LEU A 176 17.75 -0.22 9.52
N MET A 177 17.08 0.86 9.95
CA MET A 177 17.06 2.13 9.21
C MET A 177 18.46 2.76 9.13
N TYR A 178 19.23 2.73 10.22
CA TYR A 178 20.62 3.18 10.23
C TYR A 178 21.48 2.35 9.26
N GLN A 179 21.35 1.02 9.27
CA GLN A 179 22.12 0.12 8.41
C GLN A 179 21.78 0.26 6.91
N GLN A 180 20.52 0.57 6.56
CA GLN A 180 20.09 0.67 5.16
C GLN A 180 20.19 2.09 4.58
N TYR A 181 20.01 3.14 5.39
CA TYR A 181 19.76 4.49 4.88
C TYR A 181 20.62 5.61 5.48
N LEU A 182 21.40 5.37 6.55
CA LEU A 182 22.29 6.41 7.08
C LEU A 182 23.42 6.69 6.08
N THR A 183 23.40 7.88 5.51
CA THR A 183 24.46 8.39 4.62
C THR A 183 24.67 9.87 4.90
N TRP A 184 25.77 10.48 4.43
CA TRP A 184 26.01 11.91 4.64
C TRP A 184 24.81 12.82 4.24
N PRO A 185 24.13 12.63 3.09
CA PRO A 185 22.94 13.41 2.74
C PRO A 185 21.63 12.94 3.41
N THR A 186 21.65 11.93 4.29
CA THR A 186 20.44 11.30 4.84
C THR A 186 20.60 10.95 6.32
N LEU A 187 19.94 11.75 7.16
CA LEU A 187 19.98 11.62 8.60
C LEU A 187 18.82 10.74 9.08
N VAL A 188 19.15 9.62 9.72
CA VAL A 188 18.22 8.70 10.37
C VAL A 188 18.14 9.06 11.85
N ASN A 189 16.93 9.11 12.41
CA ASN A 189 16.63 9.29 13.83
C ASN A 189 17.45 10.36 14.60
N PRO A 190 17.66 11.59 14.08
CA PRO A 190 18.44 12.59 14.78
C PRO A 190 17.69 13.09 16.03
N ILE A 191 18.40 13.48 17.10
CA ILE A 191 17.83 13.92 18.39
C ILE A 191 16.91 15.15 18.22
N GLN A 192 17.19 15.98 17.20
CA GLN A 192 16.32 17.06 16.72
C GLN A 192 16.39 17.09 15.18
N PRO A 193 15.38 17.62 14.47
CA PRO A 193 15.50 17.86 13.03
C PRO A 193 16.67 18.79 12.72
N PRO A 194 17.32 18.68 11.54
CA PRO A 194 18.38 19.60 11.15
C PRO A 194 17.87 21.06 11.19
N PRO A 195 18.54 21.99 11.91
CA PRO A 195 18.10 23.39 12.00
C PRO A 195 17.88 24.02 10.63
N VAL A 196 16.90 24.92 10.48
CA VAL A 196 16.54 25.53 9.17
C VAL A 196 17.74 26.27 8.55
N GLU A 197 18.60 26.81 9.40
CA GLU A 197 19.82 27.56 9.09
C GLU A 197 21.01 26.64 8.75
N SER A 198 20.86 25.32 8.87
CA SER A 198 21.92 24.34 8.62
C SER A 198 22.27 24.25 7.14
N ASP A 199 23.55 24.07 6.83
CA ASP A 199 24.04 23.83 5.47
C ASP A 199 23.43 22.56 4.84
N PHE A 200 22.91 21.64 5.67
CA PHE A 200 22.14 20.47 5.24
C PHE A 200 20.96 20.82 4.31
N TRP A 201 20.32 21.98 4.48
CA TRP A 201 19.21 22.43 3.63
C TRP A 201 19.68 23.28 2.43
N LYS A 202 20.92 23.80 2.44
CA LYS A 202 21.45 24.78 1.49
C LYS A 202 21.98 24.13 0.21
N GLY A 203 21.12 23.37 -0.46
CA GLY A 203 21.41 22.85 -1.81
C GLY A 203 21.63 23.99 -2.81
N GLN A 204 22.52 23.79 -3.79
CA GLN A 204 23.10 24.81 -4.70
C GLN A 204 22.13 25.65 -5.56
N SER A 205 20.81 25.50 -5.43
CA SER A 205 19.81 26.23 -6.22
C SER A 205 18.57 26.69 -5.46
N PHE A 206 18.49 26.52 -4.14
CA PHE A 206 17.39 27.09 -3.35
C PHE A 206 17.72 28.54 -2.97
N ASN A 207 17.28 29.48 -3.80
CA ASN A 207 17.35 30.91 -3.47
C ASN A 207 16.45 31.19 -2.25
N HIS A 208 17.06 31.45 -1.10
CA HIS A 208 16.39 31.81 0.16
C HIS A 208 15.69 33.20 0.14
N THR A 209 15.42 33.77 -1.04
CA THR A 209 14.85 35.12 -1.20
C THR A 209 13.35 35.19 -0.89
N ASP A 210 12.63 34.06 -0.90
CA ASP A 210 11.22 33.99 -0.48
C ASP A 210 11.06 34.00 1.05
N ALA A 211 11.70 34.95 1.72
CA ALA A 211 11.73 35.12 3.18
C ALA A 211 10.35 35.48 3.82
N ASN A 212 9.29 35.57 3.00
CA ASN A 212 7.91 35.73 3.43
C ASN A 212 7.14 34.40 3.58
N LEU A 213 7.73 33.26 3.20
CA LEU A 213 7.19 31.96 3.57
C LEU A 213 7.41 31.74 5.07
N GLN A 214 6.31 31.64 5.82
CA GLN A 214 6.31 31.29 7.25
C GLN A 214 7.21 30.08 7.49
N ALA A 215 8.06 30.16 8.53
CA ALA A 215 9.17 29.25 8.80
C ALA A 215 8.86 27.81 8.37
N PRO A 216 9.58 27.27 7.36
CA PRO A 216 9.16 26.06 6.67
C PRO A 216 9.02 24.92 7.66
N THR A 217 7.81 24.38 7.79
CA THR A 217 7.52 23.30 8.73
C THR A 217 8.30 22.06 8.33
N ILE A 218 9.43 21.84 9.01
CA ILE A 218 10.36 20.77 8.71
C ILE A 218 9.59 19.45 8.79
N LYS A 219 9.60 18.69 7.69
CA LYS A 219 9.03 17.35 7.64
C LYS A 219 10.15 16.33 7.55
N CYS A 220 9.93 15.17 8.16
CA CYS A 220 10.67 13.99 7.79
C CYS A 220 10.27 13.52 6.39
N ASP A 221 11.16 12.80 5.71
CA ASP A 221 10.96 12.29 4.36
C ASP A 221 9.66 11.48 4.26
N PHE A 222 9.38 10.63 5.26
CA PHE A 222 8.15 9.86 5.30
C PHE A 222 6.91 10.75 5.19
N CYS A 223 6.85 11.85 5.96
CA CYS A 223 5.73 12.79 5.90
C CYS A 223 5.71 13.59 4.58
N GLU A 224 6.86 13.97 4.02
CA GLU A 224 6.88 14.73 2.76
C GLU A 224 6.40 13.89 1.57
N TYR A 225 6.87 12.64 1.44
CA TYR A 225 6.51 11.77 0.31
C TYR A 225 5.17 11.02 0.50
N THR A 226 4.71 10.79 1.75
CA THR A 226 3.39 10.18 2.03
C THR A 226 2.24 11.18 1.86
N GLN A 227 2.41 12.43 2.29
CA GLN A 227 1.30 13.38 2.40
C GLN A 227 0.99 14.03 1.05
N ARG A 228 0.22 13.33 0.20
CA ARG A 228 -0.32 13.87 -1.06
C ARG A 228 -0.87 15.29 -0.85
N GLY A 229 -0.31 16.26 -1.57
CA GLY A 229 -0.52 17.70 -1.31
C GLY A 229 -1.95 18.17 -1.54
N GLY A 230 -2.77 18.22 -0.48
CA GLY A 230 -4.15 18.68 -0.59
C GLY A 230 -4.92 18.76 0.74
N GLN A 231 -4.87 19.94 1.38
CA GLN A 231 -5.88 20.51 2.31
C GLN A 231 -6.27 19.74 3.60
N ASN A 232 -5.90 18.48 3.75
CA ASN A 232 -6.22 17.65 4.91
C ASN A 232 -5.46 18.10 6.16
N ALA A 233 -6.06 18.96 6.97
CA ALA A 233 -5.44 19.63 8.14
C ALA A 233 -4.74 18.69 9.15
N TRP A 234 -5.13 17.42 9.17
CA TRP A 234 -4.53 16.32 9.94
C TRP A 234 -3.09 15.95 9.50
N SER A 235 -2.56 16.48 8.38
CA SER A 235 -1.28 16.09 7.77
C SER A 235 -0.06 16.89 8.23
N LYS A 236 0.05 17.22 9.52
CA LYS A 236 1.26 17.87 10.06
C LYS A 236 2.31 16.83 10.46
N CYS A 237 3.59 17.14 10.22
CA CYS A 237 4.72 16.36 10.72
C CYS A 237 4.99 16.70 12.20
N GLU A 238 4.01 16.47 13.08
CA GLU A 238 4.12 16.76 14.51
C GLU A 238 4.96 15.70 15.22
N ARG A 239 5.89 16.13 16.09
CA ARG A 239 6.60 15.24 17.02
C ARG A 239 5.57 14.42 17.81
N ASP A 240 5.85 13.14 17.99
CA ASP A 240 5.20 12.32 18.99
C ASP A 240 5.87 12.57 20.34
N THR A 241 5.09 13.02 21.32
CA THR A 241 5.57 13.30 22.68
C THR A 241 5.49 12.07 23.58
N THR A 242 4.99 10.93 23.10
CA THR A 242 5.03 9.66 23.85
C THR A 242 6.38 8.94 23.76
N ILE A 243 7.26 9.41 22.87
CA ILE A 243 8.61 8.88 22.66
C ILE A 243 9.62 10.00 22.95
N GLU A 244 10.24 9.92 24.13
CA GLU A 244 11.11 10.97 24.66
C GLU A 244 12.54 10.87 24.08
N ASP A 245 13.09 9.65 24.00
CA ASP A 245 14.47 9.35 23.57
C ASP A 245 14.79 9.74 22.11
N TYR A 246 13.76 9.86 21.27
CA TYR A 246 13.90 9.96 19.82
C TYR A 246 13.05 11.09 19.22
N HIS A 247 13.56 11.78 18.19
CA HIS A 247 12.73 12.71 17.40
C HIS A 247 11.95 11.96 16.32
N VAL A 248 10.86 11.33 16.74
CA VAL A 248 9.90 10.68 15.85
C VAL A 248 8.60 11.50 15.75
N CYS A 249 7.98 11.53 14.57
CA CYS A 249 6.68 12.16 14.36
C CYS A 249 5.55 11.14 14.49
N LYS A 250 4.32 11.58 14.79
CA LYS A 250 3.15 10.70 14.98
C LYS A 250 2.92 9.72 13.82
N TRP A 251 3.21 10.13 12.58
CA TRP A 251 3.13 9.30 11.37
C TRP A 251 4.18 8.17 11.34
N CYS A 252 5.41 8.44 11.79
CA CYS A 252 6.48 7.45 11.88
C CYS A 252 6.30 6.54 13.12
N SER A 253 5.84 7.11 14.24
CA SER A 253 5.52 6.40 15.49
C SER A 253 4.41 5.35 15.30
N MET A 254 3.31 5.71 14.62
CA MET A 254 2.24 4.77 14.25
C MET A 254 2.73 3.58 13.39
N LEU A 255 3.85 3.76 12.69
CA LEU A 255 4.52 2.73 11.89
C LEU A 255 5.80 2.19 12.56
N ASN A 256 5.97 2.44 13.86
CA ASN A 256 7.06 1.98 14.71
C ASN A 256 8.47 2.19 14.12
N ARG A 257 8.70 3.31 13.44
CA ARG A 257 9.96 3.59 12.73
C ARG A 257 10.47 5.01 13.04
N PRO A 258 11.78 5.27 12.97
CA PRO A 258 12.30 6.62 13.16
C PRO A 258 11.94 7.57 12.02
N CYS A 259 12.06 8.88 12.29
CA CYS A 259 12.12 9.88 11.24
C CYS A 259 13.42 9.77 10.42
N THR A 260 13.32 10.16 9.16
CA THR A 260 14.44 10.33 8.21
C THR A 260 14.37 11.72 7.61
N PHE A 261 15.52 12.32 7.31
CA PHE A 261 15.61 13.59 6.61
C PHE A 261 16.67 13.47 5.52
N THR A 262 16.29 13.70 4.26
CA THR A 262 17.18 13.71 3.09
C THR A 262 17.43 15.15 2.67
N SER A 263 18.69 15.50 2.37
CA SER A 263 19.04 16.85 1.91
C SER A 263 18.34 17.19 0.57
N PRO A 264 17.91 18.45 0.34
CA PRO A 264 17.26 18.84 -0.91
C PRO A 264 18.12 18.64 -2.17
N SER A 265 19.45 18.75 -2.07
CA SER A 265 20.38 18.49 -3.18
C SER A 265 20.32 17.04 -3.67
N ASP A 266 20.19 16.11 -2.74
CA ASP A 266 20.29 14.67 -2.98
C ASP A 266 18.93 13.99 -3.11
N SER A 267 17.85 14.67 -2.71
CA SER A 267 16.49 14.16 -2.85
C SER A 267 16.15 13.73 -4.28
N ILE A 268 16.55 14.51 -5.31
CA ILE A 268 16.38 14.16 -6.73
C ILE A 268 17.10 12.85 -7.10
N ARG A 269 18.26 12.58 -6.48
CA ARG A 269 19.10 11.41 -6.76
C ARG A 269 18.62 10.17 -6.01
N LEU A 270 18.13 10.35 -4.78
CA LEU A 270 17.79 9.27 -3.86
C LEU A 270 16.31 8.86 -3.96
N TRP A 271 15.40 9.82 -4.10
CA TRP A 271 13.96 9.56 -4.30
C TRP A 271 13.56 9.50 -5.79
N GLY A 272 14.40 10.06 -6.66
CA GLY A 272 14.32 9.91 -8.11
C GLY A 272 13.57 11.03 -8.84
N ARG A 273 13.18 10.75 -10.08
CA ARG A 273 12.43 11.66 -10.96
C ARG A 273 11.17 10.95 -11.47
N GLY A 274 10.05 11.65 -11.46
CA GLY A 274 8.76 11.18 -11.98
C GLY A 274 7.69 12.26 -11.76
N PRO A 275 6.60 12.29 -12.55
CA PRO A 275 5.55 13.30 -12.36
C PRO A 275 4.73 13.11 -11.07
N PRO A 276 4.25 14.21 -10.44
CA PRO A 276 4.68 15.58 -10.69
C PRO A 276 6.10 15.81 -10.14
N PHE A 277 6.86 16.71 -10.75
CA PHE A 277 8.25 17.04 -10.37
C PHE A 277 8.25 17.93 -9.09
N LEU A 278 9.29 18.64 -8.60
CA LEU A 278 9.49 18.76 -7.13
C LEU A 278 8.67 19.67 -6.14
N ARG A 279 8.16 20.92 -6.33
CA ARG A 279 7.39 21.63 -5.22
C ARG A 279 6.40 22.82 -5.52
N GLY A 280 5.20 22.59 -6.07
CA GLY A 280 4.12 23.62 -6.28
C GLY A 280 3.09 23.27 -7.39
N MET A 281 1.85 23.79 -7.43
CA MET A 281 1.11 24.64 -6.46
C MET A 281 -0.42 24.41 -6.55
N ARG A 282 -1.20 24.94 -5.58
CA ARG A 282 -2.62 25.27 -5.78
C ARG A 282 -2.74 26.64 -6.44
N GLY A 283 -3.56 26.75 -7.48
CA GLY A 283 -3.82 28.01 -8.16
C GLY A 283 -3.11 28.09 -9.51
N GLU A 284 -3.92 27.90 -10.56
CA GLU A 284 -3.61 28.19 -11.97
C GLU A 284 -2.49 27.37 -12.64
N ARG A 285 -2.47 27.45 -13.98
CA ARG A 285 -1.73 26.55 -14.88
C ARG A 285 -0.50 27.26 -15.45
N THR A 286 0.71 26.82 -15.09
CA THR A 286 1.91 26.80 -15.97
C THR A 286 3.05 26.01 -15.33
N ASP A 287 3.86 25.34 -16.16
CA ASP A 287 5.21 24.83 -15.88
C ASP A 287 5.45 24.08 -14.56
N SER A 288 4.72 22.97 -14.41
CA SER A 288 4.85 22.00 -13.33
C SER A 288 6.13 21.14 -13.42
N SER A 289 7.32 21.76 -13.31
CA SER A 289 8.55 21.07 -12.87
C SER A 289 8.54 20.82 -11.33
N LEU A 290 7.33 20.80 -10.75
CA LEU A 290 6.87 20.89 -9.36
C LEU A 290 5.47 20.16 -9.24
N ALA A 291 4.86 19.56 -8.18
CA ALA A 291 5.16 19.19 -6.76
C ALA A 291 5.38 17.66 -6.50
N PRO A 292 6.08 17.20 -5.42
CA PRO A 292 6.96 16.01 -5.38
C PRO A 292 6.49 14.72 -6.06
N ALA A 293 7.46 13.93 -6.55
CA ALA A 293 7.25 12.70 -7.29
C ALA A 293 6.28 11.74 -6.58
N ARG A 294 5.04 11.70 -7.06
CA ARG A 294 3.97 10.79 -6.62
C ARG A 294 4.33 9.32 -6.82
N TYR A 295 5.32 9.09 -7.68
CA TYR A 295 5.84 7.80 -8.11
C TYR A 295 7.38 7.83 -7.94
N PRO A 296 7.90 7.69 -6.71
CA PRO A 296 9.34 7.77 -6.44
C PRO A 296 10.07 6.59 -7.12
N THR A 297 11.01 6.91 -8.01
CA THR A 297 11.76 5.94 -8.84
C THR A 297 13.14 5.60 -8.28
N GLY A 298 13.66 6.41 -7.36
CA GLY A 298 15.00 6.23 -6.78
C GLY A 298 15.10 5.07 -5.79
N PRO A 299 16.32 4.79 -5.28
CA PRO A 299 16.56 3.75 -4.27
C PRO A 299 15.78 3.95 -2.97
N PHE A 300 15.44 5.20 -2.62
CA PHE A 300 14.77 5.53 -1.35
C PHE A 300 13.23 5.43 -1.40
N ARG A 301 12.61 4.99 -2.51
CA ARG A 301 11.16 4.76 -2.54
C ARG A 301 10.65 3.88 -1.38
N PHE A 302 11.50 2.95 -0.94
CA PHE A 302 11.28 2.05 0.19
C PHE A 302 11.38 2.71 1.60
N LEU A 303 11.65 4.01 1.69
CA LEU A 303 11.52 4.79 2.92
C LEU A 303 10.10 5.34 3.14
N ALA A 304 9.19 5.23 2.16
CA ALA A 304 7.80 5.66 2.26
C ALA A 304 6.82 4.62 1.71
N PHE A 305 5.53 4.88 1.89
CA PHE A 305 4.53 4.29 1.01
C PHE A 305 4.57 5.03 -0.33
N TYR A 306 4.42 4.29 -1.42
CA TYR A 306 4.53 4.83 -2.77
C TYR A 306 3.42 4.27 -3.66
N ASP A 307 2.82 5.15 -4.46
CA ASP A 307 2.09 4.71 -5.65
C ASP A 307 3.12 4.38 -6.75
N ILE A 308 2.68 3.71 -7.83
CA ILE A 308 3.40 3.69 -9.11
C ILE A 308 2.53 4.35 -10.18
N ALA A 309 3.18 4.91 -11.21
CA ALA A 309 2.50 5.68 -12.24
C ALA A 309 1.45 4.79 -12.92
N PRO A 310 0.17 5.20 -12.98
CA PRO A 310 -0.86 4.47 -13.70
C PRO A 310 -0.51 4.55 -15.19
N ARG A 311 0.13 3.49 -15.68
CA ARG A 311 0.31 3.28 -17.12
C ARG A 311 -1.09 3.21 -17.75
N ASP A 312 -1.22 3.68 -18.98
CA ASP A 312 -2.38 3.34 -19.79
C ASP A 312 -2.41 1.83 -20.04
N ALA A 313 -3.53 1.30 -20.52
CA ALA A 313 -3.69 -0.13 -20.78
C ALA A 313 -2.55 -0.63 -21.69
N VAL A 314 -1.80 -1.61 -21.20
CA VAL A 314 -0.70 -2.24 -21.95
C VAL A 314 -1.20 -3.52 -22.61
N GLU A 315 -0.68 -3.81 -23.79
CA GLU A 315 -0.87 -5.11 -24.43
C GLU A 315 -0.15 -6.19 -23.61
N THR A 316 -0.80 -7.34 -23.43
CA THR A 316 -0.37 -8.44 -22.57
C THR A 316 -0.70 -9.77 -23.22
N ASP A 317 -0.12 -10.86 -22.72
CA ASP A 317 -0.52 -12.22 -23.11
C ASP A 317 -1.89 -12.61 -22.52
N ALA A 318 -2.47 -13.69 -23.05
CA ALA A 318 -3.71 -14.25 -22.51
C ALA A 318 -3.46 -14.80 -21.08
N PRO A 319 -4.32 -14.51 -20.08
CA PRO A 319 -4.01 -14.84 -18.69
C PRO A 319 -3.93 -16.34 -18.42
N ILE A 320 -4.77 -17.15 -19.08
CA ILE A 320 -4.65 -18.61 -19.11
C ILE A 320 -5.13 -19.12 -20.49
N GLU A 321 -4.26 -19.78 -21.24
CA GLU A 321 -4.65 -20.42 -22.51
C GLU A 321 -5.65 -21.56 -22.29
N GLY A 322 -6.66 -21.66 -23.15
CA GLY A 322 -7.65 -22.75 -23.12
C GLY A 322 -8.82 -22.59 -22.14
N LEU A 323 -8.87 -21.53 -21.32
CA LEU A 323 -9.97 -21.27 -20.37
C LEU A 323 -11.00 -20.23 -20.85
N GLU A 324 -11.13 -20.00 -22.16
CA GLU A 324 -12.04 -18.98 -22.72
C GLU A 324 -13.55 -19.06 -22.33
N PRO A 325 -14.13 -20.17 -21.81
CA PRO A 325 -15.51 -20.16 -21.30
C PRO A 325 -15.64 -20.16 -19.76
N LEU A 326 -14.53 -20.16 -18.99
CA LEU A 326 -14.60 -20.41 -17.55
C LEU A 326 -14.76 -19.12 -16.72
N LEU A 327 -15.94 -19.01 -16.10
CA LEU A 327 -16.37 -17.96 -15.17
C LEU A 327 -16.52 -16.56 -15.77
N THR A 328 -17.68 -16.32 -16.38
CA THR A 328 -18.38 -15.08 -16.04
C THR A 328 -18.70 -15.12 -14.54
N LEU A 329 -18.40 -14.02 -13.83
CA LEU A 329 -19.15 -13.69 -12.63
C LEU A 329 -20.55 -13.26 -13.11
N ASP A 330 -21.42 -14.23 -13.32
CA ASP A 330 -22.83 -13.98 -13.55
C ASP A 330 -23.33 -13.15 -12.37
N SER A 331 -23.93 -11.99 -12.67
CA SER A 331 -24.40 -11.06 -11.65
C SER A 331 -25.41 -11.75 -10.75
N CYS A 332 -25.05 -11.95 -9.47
CA CYS A 332 -26.00 -12.20 -8.41
C CYS A 332 -27.09 -11.13 -8.52
N ASP A 333 -28.34 -11.52 -8.79
CA ASP A 333 -29.44 -10.56 -8.97
C ASP A 333 -29.52 -9.64 -7.75
N ASP A 334 -29.64 -8.32 -7.98
CA ASP A 334 -29.81 -7.26 -6.97
C ASP A 334 -31.18 -7.36 -6.26
N ASN A 335 -31.45 -8.51 -5.62
CA ASN A 335 -32.54 -8.68 -4.67
C ASN A 335 -32.07 -8.09 -3.34
N ASP A 336 -32.27 -6.79 -3.16
CA ASP A 336 -32.09 -6.07 -1.90
C ASP A 336 -32.89 -6.76 -0.77
N VAL A 337 -32.24 -7.67 -0.04
CA VAL A 337 -32.77 -8.21 1.22
C VAL A 337 -32.60 -7.11 2.27
N ASN A 338 -33.59 -6.22 2.33
CA ASN A 338 -33.67 -5.15 3.32
C ASN A 338 -33.85 -5.76 4.73
N VAL A 339 -32.74 -6.03 5.41
CA VAL A 339 -32.74 -6.54 6.79
C VAL A 339 -32.96 -5.36 7.73
N ASP A 340 -34.22 -5.11 8.08
CA ASP A 340 -34.59 -4.10 9.07
C ASP A 340 -34.02 -4.46 10.45
N LEU A 341 -33.01 -3.72 10.89
CA LEU A 341 -32.36 -3.85 12.20
C LEU A 341 -33.07 -2.99 13.26
N GLU A 342 -34.32 -3.32 13.56
CA GLU A 342 -35.05 -2.73 14.69
C GLU A 342 -34.92 -3.57 15.98
N GLY A 343 -34.72 -2.87 17.10
CA GLY A 343 -35.25 -3.27 18.41
C GLY A 343 -34.80 -4.61 19.00
N ALA A 344 -33.56 -4.68 19.50
CA ALA A 344 -33.22 -5.59 20.61
C ALA A 344 -33.05 -4.77 21.89
N GLU A 345 -34.18 -4.41 22.52
CA GLU A 345 -34.16 -3.89 23.89
C GLU A 345 -33.76 -5.03 24.85
N ALA A 346 -32.96 -4.72 25.87
CA ALA A 346 -32.46 -5.70 26.82
C ALA A 346 -33.25 -5.59 28.12
N ASP A 347 -34.17 -6.52 28.34
CA ASP A 347 -34.80 -6.72 29.64
C ASP A 347 -33.72 -7.11 30.67
N VAL A 348 -33.66 -6.35 31.76
CA VAL A 348 -32.83 -6.64 32.93
C VAL A 348 -33.77 -7.05 34.05
N GLU A 349 -33.92 -8.37 34.25
CA GLU A 349 -34.61 -8.89 35.42
C GLU A 349 -33.70 -8.77 36.65
N GLU A 350 -34.19 -8.10 37.69
CA GLU A 350 -33.59 -8.09 39.02
C GLU A 350 -34.02 -9.37 39.77
N GLU A 351 -33.08 -10.24 40.13
CA GLU A 351 -33.30 -11.26 41.17
C GLU A 351 -32.69 -10.80 42.50
N GLU A 352 -33.54 -10.60 43.51
CA GLU A 352 -33.15 -10.45 44.92
C GLU A 352 -33.03 -11.82 45.60
N GLU A 353 -31.87 -12.15 46.19
CA GLU A 353 -31.73 -12.89 47.47
C GLU A 353 -30.31 -12.79 48.07
#